data_AF-A0A842QPD7-F1
#
_entry.id   AF-A0A842QPD7-F1
#
_cell.length_a   1.000
_cell.length_b   1.000
_cell.length_c   1.000
_cell.angle_alpha   90.00
_cell.angle_beta   90.00
_cell.angle_gamma   90.00
#
_symmetry.space_group_name_H-M   'P 1'
#
loop_
_entity.id
_entity.type
_entity.pdbx_description
1 polymer ?
#
loop_
_entity_poly.entity_id
_entity_poly.type
_entity_poly.pdbx_seq_one_letter_code
_entity_poly.pdbx_strand_id
1 'polypeptide(L)'
;MSLKIKLDDKITAFIILALIAVFSFIFLGFAGFKVMFGMILLYFLPFYLILDNFNIQMADKVFLSFFIGLGIFSIPVYWLGTVISFKLAILISFLFFILSAFILKKFKK
;
A
#
# COMPACT_ATOMS: atom_id res chain seq x y z
N MET A 1 18.07 -36.15 -2.55
CA MET A 1 16.67 -35.94 -2.99
C MET A 1 16.22 -34.58 -2.47
N SER A 2 16.44 -33.49 -3.22
CA SER A 2 16.04 -32.16 -2.75
C SER A 2 14.53 -31.99 -2.96
N LEU A 3 13.77 -31.87 -1.89
CA LEU A 3 12.36 -31.49 -1.92
C LEU A 3 12.25 -30.05 -2.47
N LYS A 4 12.13 -29.91 -3.80
CA LYS A 4 11.67 -28.67 -4.44
C LYS A 4 10.18 -28.54 -4.15
N ILE A 5 9.85 -28.01 -2.98
CA ILE A 5 8.50 -27.57 -2.67
C ILE A 5 8.21 -26.39 -3.59
N LYS A 6 7.44 -26.63 -4.66
CA LYS A 6 6.81 -25.57 -5.45
C LYS A 6 5.68 -24.99 -4.60
N LEU A 7 6.02 -24.06 -3.71
CA LEU A 7 5.02 -23.24 -3.04
C LEU A 7 4.41 -22.28 -4.07
N ASP A 8 3.08 -22.18 -4.05
CA ASP A 8 2.35 -21.15 -4.80
C ASP A 8 2.85 -19.76 -4.36
N ASP A 9 3.05 -18.86 -5.33
CA ASP A 9 3.51 -17.49 -5.12
C ASP A 9 2.62 -16.76 -4.11
N LYS A 10 1.31 -17.07 -4.10
CA LYS A 10 0.35 -16.49 -3.15
C LYS A 10 0.61 -16.93 -1.70
N ILE A 11 0.91 -18.22 -1.51
CA ILE A 11 1.17 -18.78 -0.18
C ILE A 11 2.50 -18.24 0.35
N THR A 12 3.51 -18.14 -0.52
CA THR A 12 4.82 -17.58 -0.18
C THR A 12 4.69 -16.11 0.24
N ALA A 13 3.95 -15.29 -0.52
CA ALA A 13 3.68 -13.89 -0.18
C ALA A 13 2.94 -13.75 1.16
N PHE A 14 1.95 -14.62 1.41
CA PHE A 14 1.20 -14.62 2.67
C PHE A 14 2.09 -14.95 3.88
N ILE A 15 2.97 -15.96 3.76
CA ILE A 15 3.91 -16.34 4.81
C ILE A 15 4.88 -15.19 5.11
N ILE A 16 5.41 -14.54 4.08
CA ILE A 16 6.33 -13.40 4.24
C ILE A 16 5.63 -12.24 4.96
N LEU A 17 4.40 -11.89 4.55
CA LEU A 17 3.62 -10.84 5.20
C LEU A 17 3.29 -11.18 6.65
N ALA A 18 2.94 -12.44 6.94
CA ALA A 18 2.68 -12.90 8.30
C ALA A 18 3.94 -12.82 9.17
N LEU A 19 5.10 -13.21 8.64
CA LEU A 19 6.39 -13.08 9.33
C LEU A 19 6.72 -11.61 9.63
N ILE A 20 6.55 -10.71 8.66
CA ILE A 20 6.77 -9.27 8.86
C ILE A 20 5.84 -8.72 9.93
N ALA A 21 4.57 -9.12 9.95
CA ALA A 21 3.59 -8.69 10.94
C ALA A 21 3.95 -9.18 12.35
N VAL A 22 4.31 -10.46 12.48
CA VAL A 22 4.74 -11.04 13.77
C VAL A 22 6.02 -10.37 14.26
N PHE A 23 7.00 -10.17 13.38
CA PHE A 23 8.25 -9.50 13.72
C PHE A 23 7.97 -8.06 14.17
N SER A 24 7.18 -7.30 13.42
CA SER A 24 6.79 -5.93 13.79
C SER A 24 6.07 -5.89 15.14
N PHE A 25 5.22 -6.87 15.44
CA PHE A 25 4.54 -6.98 16.73
C PHE A 25 5.50 -7.31 17.88
N ILE A 26 6.46 -8.21 17.68
CA ILE A 26 7.44 -8.56 18.71
C ILE A 26 8.31 -7.35 19.08
N PHE A 27 8.79 -6.59 18.10
CA PHE A 27 9.74 -5.50 18.33
C PHE A 27 9.07 -4.18 18.73
N LEU A 28 7.91 -3.86 18.15
CA LEU A 28 7.24 -2.55 18.32
C LEU A 28 5.88 -2.69 19.04
N GLY A 29 5.50 -3.90 19.46
CA GLY A 29 4.21 -4.17 20.10
C GLY A 29 3.03 -3.82 19.20
N PHE A 30 1.95 -3.37 19.85
CA PHE A 30 0.75 -2.91 19.15
C PHE A 30 0.98 -1.67 18.27
N ALA A 31 2.02 -0.87 18.55
CA ALA A 31 2.38 0.26 17.72
C ALA A 31 2.89 -0.20 16.33
N GLY A 32 3.70 -1.26 16.28
CA GLY A 32 4.16 -1.86 15.02
C GLY A 32 3.01 -2.31 14.14
N PHE A 33 2.01 -2.97 14.73
CA PHE A 33 0.81 -3.39 14.01
C PHE A 33 0.03 -2.20 13.44
N LYS A 34 -0.18 -1.13 14.22
CA LYS A 34 -0.85 0.09 13.74
C LYS A 34 -0.10 0.75 12.60
N VAL A 35 1.23 0.81 12.68
CA VAL A 35 2.07 1.39 11.63
C VAL A 35 1.94 0.57 10.36
N MET A 36 2.08 -0.76 10.44
CA MET A 36 1.94 -1.64 9.27
C MET A 36 0.55 -1.50 8.63
N PHE A 37 -0.51 -1.51 9.44
CA PHE A 37 -1.87 -1.32 8.96
C PHE A 37 -2.05 0.05 8.29
N GLY A 38 -1.52 1.11 8.91
CA GLY A 38 -1.52 2.46 8.34
C GLY A 38 -0.76 2.54 7.02
N MET A 39 0.37 1.83 6.90
CA MET A 39 1.14 1.80 5.65
C MET A 39 0.36 1.09 4.54
N ILE A 40 -0.27 -0.04 4.85
CA ILE A 40 -1.10 -0.76 3.88
C ILE A 40 -2.28 0.12 3.44
N LEU A 41 -2.96 0.76 4.40
CA LEU A 41 -4.14 1.54 4.10
C LEU A 41 -3.82 2.82 3.32
N LEU A 42 -2.80 3.57 3.73
CA LEU A 42 -2.52 4.90 3.18
C LEU A 42 -1.58 4.86 1.98
N TYR A 43 -0.54 4.03 2.02
CA TYR A 43 0.47 3.98 0.96
C TYR A 43 0.19 2.88 -0.07
N PHE A 44 -0.24 1.70 0.36
CA PHE A 44 -0.41 0.60 -0.60
C PHE A 44 -1.76 0.62 -1.31
N LEU A 45 -2.86 0.64 -0.56
CA LEU A 45 -4.21 0.43 -1.07
C LEU A 45 -4.61 1.42 -2.19
N PRO A 46 -4.50 2.76 -2.03
CA PRO A 46 -4.95 3.68 -3.06
C PRO A 46 -4.16 3.51 -4.37
N PHE A 47 -2.85 3.30 -4.29
CA PHE A 47 -2.00 3.14 -5.47
C PHE A 47 -2.16 1.78 -6.12
N TYR A 48 -2.44 0.73 -5.33
CA TYR A 48 -2.83 -0.56 -5.88
C TYR A 48 -4.11 -0.44 -6.71
N LEU A 49 -5.12 0.28 -6.22
CA LEU A 49 -6.36 0.52 -6.95
C LEU A 49 -6.13 1.35 -8.22
N ILE A 50 -5.22 2.33 -8.19
CA ILE A 50 -4.83 3.09 -9.39
C ILE A 50 -4.17 2.15 -10.40
N LEU A 51 -3.16 1.39 -9.98
CA LEU A 51 -2.37 0.51 -10.84
C LEU A 51 -3.17 -0.69 -11.37
N ASP A 52 -4.24 -1.10 -10.69
CA ASP A 52 -5.17 -2.12 -11.17
C ASP A 52 -5.89 -1.71 -12.48
N ASN A 53 -5.95 -0.39 -12.74
CA ASN A 53 -6.45 0.11 -14.00
C ASN A 53 -5.48 -0.08 -15.17
N PHE A 54 -4.28 -0.61 -14.94
CA PHE A 54 -3.28 -0.87 -15.98
C PHE A 54 -3.06 -2.37 -16.14
N ASN A 55 -2.64 -2.82 -17.33
CA ASN A 55 -2.35 -4.23 -17.61
C ASN A 55 -0.95 -4.62 -17.09
N ILE A 56 -0.71 -4.40 -15.80
CA ILE A 56 0.57 -4.66 -15.12
C ILE A 56 0.48 -6.02 -14.41
N GLN A 57 1.56 -6.80 -14.46
CA GLN A 57 1.65 -8.07 -13.76
C GLN A 57 1.47 -7.90 -12.25
N MET A 58 0.92 -8.93 -11.58
CA MET A 58 0.52 -8.83 -10.17
C MET A 58 1.70 -8.53 -9.24
N ALA A 59 2.85 -9.17 -9.44
CA ALA A 59 4.04 -8.95 -8.63
C ALA A 59 4.56 -7.50 -8.74
N ASP A 60 4.68 -7.01 -9.97
CA ASP A 60 5.09 -5.63 -10.25
C ASP A 60 4.11 -4.63 -9.67
N LYS A 61 2.80 -4.89 -9.79
CA LYS A 61 1.75 -4.04 -9.25
C LYS A 61 1.89 -3.90 -7.74
N VAL A 62 2.09 -4.99 -7.01
CA VAL A 62 2.28 -4.97 -5.54
C VAL A 62 3.51 -4.15 -5.18
N PHE A 63 4.65 -4.38 -5.84
CA PHE A 63 5.89 -3.66 -5.58
C PHE A 63 5.74 -2.16 -5.88
N LEU A 64 5.28 -1.80 -7.08
CA LEU A 64 5.07 -0.42 -7.52
C LEU A 64 4.10 0.33 -6.61
N SER A 65 3.01 -0.31 -6.18
CA SER A 65 2.02 0.33 -5.28
C SER A 65 2.68 0.81 -3.99
N PHE A 66 3.56 0.00 -3.40
CA PHE A 66 4.24 0.36 -2.16
C PHE A 66 5.22 1.52 -2.34
N PHE A 67 6.08 1.48 -3.36
CA PHE A 67 7.09 2.52 -3.60
C PHE A 67 6.49 3.84 -4.08
N ILE A 68 5.54 3.77 -5.01
CA ILE A 68 4.81 4.94 -5.48
C ILE A 68 4.00 5.52 -4.32
N GLY A 69 3.37 4.67 -3.51
CA GLY A 69 2.69 5.07 -2.30
C GLY A 69 3.54 5.91 -1.36
N LEU A 70 4.69 5.37 -0.95
CA LEU A 70 5.59 6.07 -0.03
C LEU A 70 6.09 7.42 -0.58
N GLY A 71 6.39 7.48 -1.88
CA GLY A 71 6.86 8.70 -2.53
C GLY A 71 5.72 9.70 -2.78
N ILE A 72 4.76 9.32 -3.63
CA ILE A 72 3.74 10.22 -4.16
C ILE A 72 2.73 10.62 -3.09
N PHE A 73 2.35 9.75 -2.15
CA PHE A 73 1.39 10.12 -1.11
C PHE A 73 1.90 11.24 -0.20
N SER A 74 3.20 11.23 0.08
CA SER A 74 3.83 12.18 1.00
C SER A 74 3.81 13.62 0.46
N ILE A 75 3.81 13.80 -0.86
CA ILE A 75 3.84 15.11 -1.52
C ILE A 75 2.59 15.95 -1.19
N PRO A 76 1.35 15.54 -1.54
CA PRO A 76 0.17 16.33 -1.25
C PRO A 76 -0.09 16.44 0.26
N VAL A 77 0.26 15.42 1.06
CA VAL A 77 0.14 15.50 2.52
C VAL A 77 1.03 16.61 3.09
N TYR A 78 2.27 16.71 2.62
CA TYR A 78 3.18 17.77 3.04
C TYR A 78 2.65 19.16 2.64
N TRP A 79 2.31 19.35 1.37
CA TRP A 79 1.83 20.63 0.86
C TRP A 79 0.50 21.08 1.47
N LEU A 80 -0.44 20.16 1.69
CA LEU A 80 -1.67 20.49 2.40
C LEU A 80 -1.42 20.71 3.89
N GLY A 81 -0.51 19.93 4.48
CA GLY A 81 -0.15 20.03 5.90
C GLY A 81 0.51 21.35 6.31
N THR A 82 1.02 22.14 5.36
CA THR A 82 1.50 23.50 5.65
C THR A 82 0.36 24.52 5.78
N VAL A 83 -0.83 24.21 5.25
CA VAL A 83 -2.00 25.11 5.24
C VAL A 83 -3.06 24.67 6.26
N ILE A 84 -3.21 23.36 6.47
CA ILE A 84 -4.20 22.75 7.36
C ILE A 84 -3.53 21.74 8.30
N SER A 85 -4.27 21.23 9.29
CA SER A 85 -3.72 20.18 10.18
C SER A 85 -3.30 18.94 9.39
N PHE A 86 -2.13 18.37 9.72
CA PHE A 86 -1.64 17.14 9.07
C PHE A 86 -2.63 15.98 9.10
N LYS A 87 -3.45 15.88 10.16
CA LYS A 87 -4.50 14.86 10.26
C LYS A 87 -5.52 15.00 9.14
N LEU A 88 -5.97 16.23 8.85
CA LEU A 88 -6.88 16.52 7.75
C LEU A 88 -6.19 16.39 6.39
N ALA A 89 -4.94 16.83 6.27
CA ALA A 89 -4.15 16.69 5.04
C ALA A 89 -3.98 15.23 4.60
N ILE A 90 -3.72 14.31 5.55
CA ILE A 90 -3.66 12.87 5.30
C ILE A 90 -5.01 12.36 4.78
N LEU A 91 -6.11 12.71 5.46
CA LEU A 91 -7.45 12.27 5.08
C LEU A 91 -7.83 12.76 3.67
N ILE A 92 -7.58 14.04 3.37
CA ILE A 92 -7.88 14.66 2.08
C ILE A 92 -7.04 14.01 0.97
N SER A 93 -5.74 13.81 1.21
CA SER A 93 -4.86 13.15 0.23
C SER A 93 -5.29 11.71 -0.04
N PHE A 94 -5.66 10.97 1.00
CA PHE A 94 -6.20 9.62 0.88
C PHE A 94 -7.46 9.59 0.02
N LEU A 95 -8.44 10.44 0.32
CA LEU A 95 -9.67 10.55 -0.47
C LEU A 95 -9.39 10.94 -1.92
N PHE A 96 -8.47 11.88 -2.15
CA PHE A 96 -8.06 12.29 -3.48
C PHE A 96 -7.54 11.12 -4.33
N PHE A 97 -6.61 10.32 -3.79
CA PHE A 97 -6.08 9.17 -4.53
C PHE A 97 -7.13 8.07 -4.73
N ILE A 98 -7.95 7.77 -3.72
CA ILE A 98 -9.04 6.79 -3.87
C ILE A 98 -10.01 7.23 -4.98
N LEU A 99 -10.44 8.49 -4.98
CA LEU A 99 -11.32 9.03 -6.02
C LEU A 99 -10.66 8.96 -7.40
N SER A 100 -9.37 9.28 -7.50
CA SER A 100 -8.63 9.19 -8.75
C SER A 100 -8.62 7.77 -9.32
N ALA A 101 -8.50 6.75 -8.46
CA ALA A 101 -8.55 5.35 -8.87
C ALA A 101 -9.92 4.98 -9.47
N PHE A 102 -11.01 5.42 -8.85
CA PHE A 102 -12.37 5.18 -9.34
C PHE A 102 -12.65 5.93 -10.65
N ILE A 103 -12.15 7.16 -10.77
CA ILE A 103 -12.27 7.96 -12.00
C ILE A 103 -11.54 7.24 -13.14
N LEU A 104 -10.29 6.80 -12.94
CA LEU A 104 -9.52 6.06 -13.94
C LEU A 104 -10.21 4.77 -14.37
N LYS A 105 -10.81 4.04 -13.42
CA LYS A 105 -11.58 2.83 -13.71
C LYS A 105 -12.74 3.07 -14.65
N LYS A 106 -13.41 4.22 -14.53
CA LYS A 106 -14.52 4.62 -15.43
C LYS A 106 -14.03 4.90 -16.85
N PHE A 107 -12.78 5.33 -17.04
CA PHE A 107 -12.21 5.65 -18.35
C PHE A 107 -11.54 4.46 -19.05
N LYS A 108 -11.25 3.37 -18.32
CA LYS A 108 -10.63 2.13 -18.84
C LYS A 108 -11.60 1.28 -19.68
N LYS A 109 -12.32 1.91 -20.62
CA LYS A 109 -13.25 1.27 -21.56
C LYS A 109 -12.74 -0.08 -22.06
#